data_AF-M6Q602-F1
#
_entry.id   AF-M6Q602-F1
#
_cell.length_a   1.000
_cell.length_b   1.000
_cell.length_c   1.000
_cell.angle_alpha   90.00
_cell.angle_beta   90.00
_cell.angle_gamma   90.00
#
_symmetry.space_group_name_H-M   'P 1'
#
loop_
_entity.id
_entity.type
_entity.pdbx_description
1 polymer ?
#
loop_
_entity_poly.entity_id
_entity_poly.type
_entity_poly.pdbx_seq_one_letter_code
_entity_poly.pdbx_strand_id
1 'polypeptide(L)'
;MLNSCDKPGNKEETKVEVRTYTKQEKLKMLDAMLSKLLKDIQEKKSFTPFLEVSDEHSGYTINVGETLGEELYGGNFRKEGFSQLEKYVTIEEVVRLLKKGSKEMISDSGGSLSVMLEADRFEYDLHCYFPEKEGRWIVRSFSRLRPERE
;
A
#
# COMPACT_ATOMS: atom_id res chain seq x y z
N MET A 1 -30.54 -48.73 17.71
CA MET A 1 -29.61 -47.59 17.82
C MET A 1 -29.46 -46.99 16.44
N LEU A 2 -29.47 -45.66 16.37
CA LEU A 2 -29.74 -44.85 15.17
C LEU A 2 -28.60 -44.92 14.15
N ASN A 3 -28.95 -45.25 12.91
CA ASN A 3 -28.14 -44.96 11.72
C ASN A 3 -28.23 -43.46 11.43
N SER A 4 -27.14 -42.71 11.64
CA SER A 4 -26.98 -41.38 11.02
C SER A 4 -25.76 -41.43 10.11
N CYS A 5 -26.01 -41.66 8.82
CA CYS A 5 -25.08 -41.28 7.77
C CYS A 5 -25.33 -39.80 7.50
N ASP A 6 -24.47 -38.95 8.08
CA ASP A 6 -24.47 -37.52 7.74
C ASP A 6 -24.07 -37.38 6.27
N LYS A 7 -24.99 -36.84 5.47
CA LYS A 7 -24.71 -36.43 4.09
C LYS A 7 -23.69 -35.28 4.14
N PRO A 8 -22.62 -35.30 3.33
CA PRO A 8 -21.83 -34.09 3.14
C PRO A 8 -22.73 -33.06 2.45
N GLY A 9 -23.03 -31.97 3.14
CA GLY A 9 -23.72 -30.84 2.56
C GLY A 9 -22.91 -30.32 1.38
N ASN A 10 -23.53 -30.32 0.20
CA ASN A 10 -23.04 -29.65 -0.98
C ASN A 10 -22.87 -28.16 -0.64
N LYS A 11 -21.67 -27.75 -0.20
CA LYS A 11 -21.27 -26.36 -0.28
C LYS A 11 -20.98 -26.12 -1.76
N GLU A 12 -21.98 -25.58 -2.45
CA GLU A 12 -21.74 -24.91 -3.73
C GLU A 12 -20.68 -23.83 -3.45
N GLU A 13 -19.43 -24.17 -3.72
CA GLU A 13 -18.36 -23.19 -3.87
C GLU A 13 -18.81 -22.28 -5.00
N THR A 14 -19.36 -21.12 -4.64
CA THR A 14 -19.64 -20.04 -5.59
C THR A 14 -18.29 -19.71 -6.23
N LYS A 15 -18.05 -20.27 -7.41
CA LYS A 15 -16.83 -20.07 -8.18
C LYS A 15 -16.85 -18.62 -8.63
N VAL A 16 -16.34 -17.72 -7.78
CA VAL A 16 -16.18 -16.31 -8.12
C VAL A 16 -15.26 -16.31 -9.33
N GLU A 17 -15.81 -16.02 -10.51
CA GLU A 17 -15.03 -15.84 -11.72
C GLU A 17 -14.12 -14.65 -11.51
N VAL A 18 -12.88 -14.93 -11.14
CA VAL A 18 -11.86 -13.90 -10.98
C VAL A 18 -11.49 -13.46 -12.39
N ARG A 19 -11.88 -12.24 -12.76
CA ARG A 19 -11.42 -11.61 -13.97
C ARG A 19 -9.89 -11.65 -13.99
N THR A 20 -9.33 -12.05 -15.12
CA THR A 20 -7.89 -11.95 -15.37
C THR A 20 -7.56 -10.56 -15.89
N TYR A 21 -6.48 -9.97 -15.38
CA TYR A 21 -6.00 -8.65 -15.79
C TYR A 21 -4.61 -8.78 -16.38
N THR A 22 -4.40 -8.14 -17.52
CA THR A 22 -3.07 -8.05 -18.14
C THR A 22 -2.16 -7.13 -17.34
N LYS A 23 -0.84 -7.29 -17.48
CA LYS A 23 0.16 -6.39 -16.89
C LYS A 23 -0.10 -4.92 -17.23
N GLN A 24 -0.44 -4.63 -18.49
CA GLN A 24 -0.68 -3.28 -18.96
C GLN A 24 -1.95 -2.66 -18.34
N GLU A 25 -3.03 -3.44 -18.20
CA GLU A 25 -4.25 -2.98 -17.52
C GLU A 25 -3.95 -2.64 -16.07
N LYS A 26 -3.25 -3.52 -15.35
CA LYS A 26 -2.85 -3.29 -13.95
C LYS A 26 -2.05 -2.00 -13.83
N LEU A 27 -1.00 -1.81 -14.64
CA LEU A 27 -0.17 -0.60 -14.57
C LEU A 27 -0.96 0.68 -14.88
N LYS A 28 -1.91 0.63 -15.83
CA LYS A 28 -2.79 1.78 -16.10
C LYS A 28 -3.71 2.10 -14.91
N MET A 29 -4.24 1.08 -14.24
CA MET A 29 -5.07 1.25 -13.05
C MET A 29 -4.27 1.78 -11.87
N LEU A 30 -2.99 1.38 -11.75
CA LEU A 30 -2.09 1.92 -10.76
C LEU A 30 -1.87 3.42 -10.99
N ASP A 31 -1.55 3.83 -12.22
CA ASP A 31 -1.32 5.24 -12.55
C ASP A 31 -2.54 6.10 -12.20
N ALA A 32 -3.74 5.58 -12.47
CA ALA A 32 -4.99 6.25 -12.09
C ALA A 32 -5.14 6.35 -10.56
N MET A 33 -4.86 5.27 -9.81
CA MET A 33 -4.92 5.25 -8.35
C MET A 33 -3.94 6.24 -7.73
N LEU A 34 -2.66 6.23 -8.15
CA LEU A 34 -1.62 7.13 -7.64
C LEU A 34 -1.93 8.60 -7.95
N SER A 35 -2.46 8.87 -9.16
CA SER A 35 -2.87 10.23 -9.55
C SER A 35 -4.02 10.75 -8.70
N LYS A 36 -5.03 9.91 -8.42
CA LYS A 36 -6.13 10.26 -7.52
C LYS A 36 -5.64 10.45 -6.08
N LEU A 37 -4.82 9.54 -5.57
CA LEU A 37 -4.23 9.64 -4.24
C LEU A 37 -3.47 10.96 -4.05
N LEU A 38 -2.62 11.33 -5.01
CA LEU A 38 -1.89 12.59 -5.01
C LEU A 38 -2.85 13.79 -4.96
N LYS A 39 -3.84 13.82 -5.84
CA LYS A 39 -4.83 14.90 -5.89
C LYS A 39 -5.55 15.05 -4.55
N ASP A 40 -6.06 13.95 -4.00
CA ASP A 40 -6.84 13.98 -2.77
C ASP A 40 -6.01 14.39 -1.56
N ILE A 41 -4.74 13.94 -1.46
CA ILE A 41 -3.82 14.38 -0.40
C ILE A 41 -3.56 15.89 -0.53
N GLN A 42 -3.34 16.38 -1.75
CA GLN A 42 -3.11 17.79 -1.98
C GLN A 42 -4.33 18.67 -1.68
N GLU A 43 -5.55 18.18 -1.92
CA GLU A 43 -6.81 18.88 -1.64
C GLU A 43 -7.18 18.83 -0.15
N LYS A 44 -7.16 17.64 0.45
CA LYS A 44 -7.58 17.43 1.84
C LYS A 44 -6.51 17.81 2.86
N LYS A 45 -5.25 18.01 2.43
CA LYS A 45 -4.08 18.30 3.30
C LYS A 45 -3.96 17.34 4.49
N SER A 46 -4.27 16.07 4.27
CA SER A 46 -4.23 15.02 5.31
C SER A 46 -3.91 13.66 4.68
N PHE A 47 -3.55 12.69 5.53
CA PHE A 47 -3.28 11.31 5.10
C PHE A 47 -4.53 10.45 4.97
N THR A 48 -5.71 10.99 5.28
CA THR A 48 -6.98 10.25 5.20
C THR A 48 -7.29 9.62 3.82
N PRO A 49 -6.82 10.13 2.65
CA PRO A 49 -6.95 9.43 1.37
C PRO A 49 -6.36 8.03 1.33
N PHE A 50 -5.37 7.70 2.17
CA PHE A 50 -4.85 6.33 2.26
C PHE A 50 -5.95 5.32 2.63
N LEU A 51 -6.98 5.73 3.39
CA LEU A 51 -8.11 4.86 3.75
C LEU A 51 -8.89 4.34 2.53
N GLU A 52 -8.87 5.06 1.41
CA GLU A 52 -9.58 4.67 0.18
C GLU A 52 -8.78 3.65 -0.66
N VAL A 53 -7.46 3.60 -0.48
CA VAL A 53 -6.53 2.81 -1.31
C VAL A 53 -5.77 1.76 -0.52
N SER A 54 -6.18 1.49 0.72
CA SER A 54 -5.55 0.54 1.62
C SER A 54 -6.54 -0.50 2.13
N ASP A 55 -6.02 -1.54 2.77
CA ASP A 55 -6.80 -2.56 3.46
C ASP A 55 -6.46 -2.63 4.95
N GLU A 56 -7.06 -3.58 5.65
CA GLU A 56 -6.89 -3.76 7.10
C GLU A 56 -5.46 -4.16 7.53
N HIS A 57 -4.64 -4.64 6.60
CA HIS A 57 -3.24 -5.04 6.79
C HIS A 57 -2.24 -3.98 6.34
N SER A 58 -2.73 -2.87 5.80
CA SER A 58 -1.89 -1.82 5.25
C SER A 58 -1.42 -0.87 6.35
N GLY A 59 -0.19 -0.36 6.21
CA GLY A 59 0.41 0.48 7.24
C GLY A 59 1.69 1.17 6.83
N TYR A 60 2.49 1.55 7.82
CA TYR A 60 3.72 2.27 7.60
C TYR A 60 4.79 1.95 8.63
N THR A 61 6.03 2.24 8.24
CA THR A 61 7.22 2.20 9.09
C THR A 61 8.05 3.45 8.88
N ILE A 62 8.41 4.13 9.97
CA ILE A 62 9.15 5.39 9.96
C ILE A 62 10.37 5.22 10.84
N ASN A 63 11.54 5.55 10.31
CA ASN A 63 12.76 5.70 11.08
C ASN A 63 12.95 7.19 11.44
N VAL A 64 13.11 7.49 12.73
CA VAL A 64 13.42 8.85 13.20
C VAL A 64 14.81 8.94 13.83
N GLY A 65 15.47 7.80 14.06
CA GLY A 65 16.83 7.74 14.57
C GLY A 65 17.85 8.33 13.59
N GLU A 66 19.09 8.45 14.05
CA GLU A 66 20.19 8.99 13.24
C GLU A 66 20.67 7.95 12.22
N THR A 67 20.59 6.66 12.56
CA THR A 67 21.00 5.55 11.69
C THR A 67 19.85 4.59 11.38
N LEU A 68 20.06 3.74 10.36
CA LEU A 68 19.04 2.79 9.91
C LEU A 68 18.66 1.80 11.02
N GLY A 69 17.36 1.70 11.27
CA GLY A 69 16.78 0.76 12.23
C GLY A 69 16.68 1.31 13.66
N GLU A 70 17.29 2.45 13.94
CA GLU A 70 17.15 3.12 15.23
C GLU A 70 15.83 3.90 15.33
N GLU A 71 15.12 3.74 16.44
CA GLU A 71 13.85 4.43 16.71
C GLU A 71 12.82 4.28 15.56
N LEU A 72 12.38 3.04 15.35
CA LEU A 72 11.32 2.73 14.40
C LEU A 72 9.94 2.93 15.02
N TYR A 73 9.09 3.67 14.31
CA TYR A 73 7.68 3.84 14.60
C TYR A 73 6.87 3.20 13.48
N GLY A 74 5.92 2.36 13.86
CA GLY A 74 5.01 1.70 12.93
C GLY A 74 3.56 1.98 13.28
N GLY A 75 2.69 1.84 12.29
CA GLY A 75 1.25 1.95 12.46
C GLY A 75 0.49 1.48 11.24
N ASN A 76 -0.83 1.49 11.32
CA ASN A 76 -1.69 1.06 10.22
C ASN A 76 -2.38 2.28 9.60
N PHE A 77 -2.81 2.15 8.34
CA PHE A 77 -3.65 3.17 7.69
C PHE A 77 -5.09 3.08 8.18
N ARG A 78 -5.30 3.48 9.44
CA ARG A 78 -6.59 3.61 10.11
C ARG A 78 -6.67 5.00 10.72
N LYS A 79 -7.89 5.49 11.01
CA LYS A 79 -8.08 6.86 11.54
C LYS A 79 -7.22 7.11 12.79
N GLU A 80 -7.17 6.14 13.69
CA GLU A 80 -6.39 6.22 14.93
C GLU A 80 -4.87 6.11 14.67
N GLY A 81 -4.50 5.41 13.59
CA GLY A 81 -3.12 5.15 13.20
C GLY A 81 -2.42 6.33 12.52
N PHE A 82 -3.13 7.36 12.07
CA PHE A 82 -2.47 8.49 11.39
C PHE A 82 -1.74 9.46 12.33
N SER A 83 -2.14 9.54 13.60
CA SER A 83 -1.51 10.47 14.57
C SER A 83 0.02 10.33 14.62
N GLN A 84 0.51 9.09 14.56
CA GLN A 84 1.94 8.80 14.62
C GLN A 84 2.65 9.08 13.28
N LEU A 85 1.96 8.90 12.15
CA LEU A 85 2.44 9.30 10.82
C LEU A 85 2.55 10.83 10.73
N GLU A 86 1.51 11.56 11.13
CA GLU A 86 1.44 13.03 11.14
C GLU A 86 2.50 13.68 12.02
N LYS A 87 2.93 12.99 13.08
CA LYS A 87 4.00 13.48 13.95
C LYS A 87 5.37 13.53 13.27
N TYR A 88 5.64 12.60 12.34
CA TYR A 88 7.00 12.39 11.80
C TYR A 88 7.12 12.55 10.29
N VAL A 89 6.00 12.62 9.58
CA VAL A 89 5.95 12.71 8.13
C VAL A 89 5.03 13.86 7.74
N THR A 90 5.54 14.72 6.88
CA THR A 90 4.84 15.85 6.31
C THR A 90 4.05 15.45 5.07
N ILE A 91 3.02 16.22 4.74
CA ILE A 91 2.26 16.04 3.51
C ILE A 91 3.17 16.28 2.29
N GLU A 92 4.10 17.23 2.40
CA GLU A 92 5.07 17.57 1.37
C GLU A 92 6.00 16.40 1.02
N GLU A 93 6.44 15.62 2.00
CA GLU A 93 7.25 14.40 1.79
C GLU A 93 6.46 13.39 0.95
N VAL A 94 5.22 13.08 1.33
CA VAL A 94 4.39 12.12 0.57
C VAL A 94 4.02 12.65 -0.81
N VAL A 95 3.69 13.93 -0.95
CA VAL A 95 3.45 14.57 -2.25
C VAL A 95 4.70 14.52 -3.13
N ARG A 96 5.89 14.71 -2.55
CA ARG A 96 7.16 14.61 -3.29
C ARG A 96 7.39 13.19 -3.79
N LEU A 97 7.18 12.18 -2.94
CA LEU A 97 7.26 10.77 -3.32
C LEU A 97 6.32 10.46 -4.49
N LEU A 98 5.05 10.84 -4.40
CA LEU A 98 4.05 10.55 -5.44
C LEU A 98 4.33 11.27 -6.77
N LYS A 99 5.04 12.41 -6.74
CA LYS A 99 5.38 13.17 -7.96
C LYS A 99 6.71 12.78 -8.59
N LYS A 100 7.70 12.43 -7.78
CA LYS A 100 9.10 12.26 -8.22
C LYS A 100 9.61 10.84 -8.07
N GLY A 101 8.89 9.99 -7.34
CA GLY A 101 9.31 8.61 -7.12
C GLY A 101 9.27 7.78 -8.38
N SER A 102 10.24 6.89 -8.50
CA SER A 102 10.36 5.93 -9.59
C SER A 102 9.59 4.67 -9.26
N LYS A 103 8.95 4.06 -10.26
CA LYS A 103 8.33 2.74 -10.10
C LYS A 103 9.41 1.67 -10.25
N GLU A 104 9.65 0.93 -9.18
CA GLU A 104 10.70 -0.08 -9.08
C GLU A 104 10.14 -1.41 -8.57
N MET A 105 10.98 -2.46 -8.60
CA MET A 105 10.60 -3.81 -8.14
C MET A 105 9.29 -4.33 -8.75
N ILE A 106 9.03 -3.98 -10.01
CA ILE A 106 7.82 -4.38 -10.72
C ILE A 106 7.87 -5.88 -10.95
N SER A 107 6.92 -6.62 -10.38
CA SER A 107 6.82 -8.07 -10.62
C SER A 107 6.58 -8.39 -12.10
N ASP A 108 6.92 -9.62 -12.50
CA ASP A 108 6.76 -10.09 -13.88
C ASP A 108 5.31 -9.93 -14.36
N SER A 109 4.34 -10.28 -13.51
CA SER A 109 2.91 -10.13 -13.77
C SER A 109 2.40 -8.69 -13.68
N GLY A 110 3.20 -7.77 -13.16
CA GLY A 110 2.81 -6.39 -12.82
C GLY A 110 1.81 -6.29 -11.68
N GLY A 111 1.70 -7.33 -10.84
CA GLY A 111 0.77 -7.36 -9.70
C GLY A 111 1.33 -6.75 -8.41
N SER A 112 2.57 -6.27 -8.41
CA SER A 112 3.21 -5.60 -7.28
C SER A 112 4.34 -4.71 -7.76
N LEU A 113 4.56 -3.59 -7.08
CA LEU A 113 5.71 -2.72 -7.27
C LEU A 113 5.90 -1.77 -6.08
N SER A 114 7.03 -1.07 -6.08
CA SER A 114 7.32 0.02 -5.15
C SER A 114 7.44 1.35 -5.89
N VAL A 115 6.92 2.43 -5.31
CA VAL A 115 7.30 3.80 -5.71
C VAL A 115 8.37 4.28 -4.76
N MET A 116 9.59 4.49 -5.25
CA MET A 116 10.76 4.78 -4.43
C MET A 116 11.33 6.16 -4.70
N LEU A 117 11.84 6.82 -3.65
CA LEU A 117 12.53 8.10 -3.76
C LEU A 117 13.57 8.22 -2.64
N GLU A 118 14.78 8.64 -2.98
CA GLU A 118 15.75 9.12 -2.00
C GLU A 118 15.67 10.66 -1.90
N ALA A 119 15.43 11.17 -0.69
CA ALA A 119 15.43 12.61 -0.43
C ALA A 119 15.64 12.90 1.06
N ASP A 120 16.19 14.07 1.39
CA ASP A 120 16.28 14.58 2.77
C ASP A 120 16.97 13.61 3.77
N ARG A 121 17.90 12.77 3.28
CA ARG A 121 18.57 11.68 4.04
C ARG A 121 17.65 10.53 4.45
N PHE A 122 16.61 10.29 3.66
CA PHE A 122 15.71 9.15 3.79
C PHE A 122 15.51 8.45 2.45
N GLU A 123 15.33 7.14 2.53
CA GLU A 123 14.75 6.30 1.50
C GLU A 123 13.24 6.18 1.77
N TYR A 124 12.45 6.60 0.79
CA TYR A 124 11.00 6.48 0.80
C TYR A 124 10.57 5.33 -0.10
N ASP A 125 9.62 4.53 0.36
CA ASP A 125 9.01 3.46 -0.42
C ASP A 125 7.49 3.45 -0.21
N LEU A 126 6.73 3.41 -1.30
CA LEU A 126 5.31 3.13 -1.32
C LEU A 126 5.05 1.82 -2.04
N HIS A 127 4.95 0.74 -1.28
CA HIS A 127 4.71 -0.59 -1.81
C HIS A 127 3.23 -0.81 -2.11
N CYS A 128 2.94 -1.19 -3.35
CA CYS A 128 1.60 -1.41 -3.88
C CYS A 128 1.45 -2.84 -4.40
N TYR A 129 0.26 -3.42 -4.29
CA TYR A 129 -0.08 -4.72 -4.90
C TYR A 129 -1.51 -4.74 -5.47
N PHE A 130 -1.74 -5.68 -6.39
CA PHE A 130 -3.01 -5.87 -7.09
C PHE A 130 -3.61 -7.24 -6.79
N PRO A 131 -4.53 -7.34 -5.81
CA PRO A 131 -5.29 -8.55 -5.60
C PRO A 131 -6.34 -8.74 -6.72
N GLU A 132 -6.16 -9.78 -7.55
CA GLU A 132 -7.04 -10.07 -8.70
C GLU A 132 -8.53 -10.18 -8.30
N LYS A 133 -8.80 -10.69 -7.10
CA LYS A 133 -10.15 -10.82 -6.56
C LYS A 133 -10.84 -9.48 -6.31
N GLU A 134 -10.09 -8.43 -5.98
CA GLU A 134 -10.66 -7.10 -5.75
C GLU A 134 -10.67 -6.23 -7.01
N GLY A 135 -9.82 -6.55 -7.99
CA GLY A 135 -9.76 -5.80 -9.24
C GLY A 135 -9.34 -4.34 -9.05
N ARG A 136 -8.54 -4.03 -8.02
CA ARG A 136 -8.01 -2.69 -7.74
C ARG A 136 -6.62 -2.79 -7.10
N TRP A 137 -5.86 -1.70 -7.18
CA TRP A 137 -4.59 -1.60 -6.45
C TRP A 137 -4.79 -1.21 -5.00
N ILE A 138 -3.90 -1.72 -4.16
CA ILE A 138 -3.83 -1.44 -2.74
C ILE A 138 -2.43 -0.93 -2.41
N VAL A 139 -2.35 0.18 -1.69
CA VAL A 139 -1.15 0.62 -1.00
C VAL A 139 -1.01 -0.21 0.26
N ARG A 140 -0.04 -1.13 0.25
CA ARG A 140 0.22 -2.06 1.36
C ARG A 140 1.08 -1.41 2.45
N SER A 141 2.13 -0.71 2.05
CA SER A 141 3.01 -0.07 3.03
C SER A 141 3.61 1.22 2.54
N PHE A 142 3.82 2.15 3.46
CA PHE A 142 4.67 3.31 3.30
C PHE A 142 5.90 3.21 4.22
N SER A 143 7.08 3.46 3.68
CA SER A 143 8.35 3.45 4.40
C SER A 143 8.99 4.83 4.30
N ARG A 144 9.51 5.33 5.42
CA ARG A 144 10.47 6.43 5.45
C ARG A 144 11.64 5.99 6.33
N LEU A 145 12.69 5.48 5.71
CA LEU A 145 13.83 4.85 6.39
C LEU A 145 15.11 5.64 6.14
N ARG A 146 16.13 5.44 6.97
CA ARG A 146 17.47 5.93 6.63
C ARG A 146 18.03 5.12 5.46
N PRO A 147 18.82 5.73 4.57
CA PRO A 147 19.47 4.97 3.53
C PRO A 147 20.43 3.93 4.12
N GLU A 148 20.60 2.81 3.44
CA GLU A 148 21.56 1.77 3.86
C GLU A 148 23.03 2.24 3.71
N ARG A 149 23.28 3.29 2.93
CA ARG A 149 24.62 3.83 2.66
C ARG A 149 24.60 5.36 2.79
N GLU A 150 25.53 5.90 3.58
CA GLU A 150 25.76 7.35 3.75
C GLU A 150 26.43 8.00 2.54
#